data_AF-A0A2T7BFF4-F1
#
_entry.id   AF-A0A2T7BFF4-F1
#
_cell.length_a   1.000
_cell.length_b   1.000
_cell.length_c   1.000
_cell.angle_alpha   90.00
_cell.angle_beta   90.00
_cell.angle_gamma   90.00
#
_symmetry.space_group_name_H-M   'P 1'
#
loop_
_entity.id
_entity.type
_entity.pdbx_description
1 polymer ?
#
loop_
_entity_poly.entity_id
_entity_poly.type
_entity_poly.pdbx_seq_one_letter_code
_entity_poly.pdbx_strand_id
1 'polypeptide(L)'
;MTNAYTDKPFLPYMRTSVEMGAVVKYLQGLAVPAEVKRAAYIMFRNESGNGRSGVNNNYAGVQADGARWPEKWDNRIQGVVKKGENGTGNQRLFVAFGSWQDSVDFLVDRVEQRGLYVGGTPHLILHMRIDNEVELSDAYLKEWVHGSAKYMPTDKERNNFASMYKQSKELFL
;
A
#
# COMPACT_ATOMS: atom_id res chain seq x y z
N MET A 1 -3.03 -19.00 9.87
CA MET A 1 -1.87 -18.20 9.44
C MET A 1 -0.91 -19.15 8.76
N THR A 2 -0.68 -18.99 7.46
CA THR A 2 0.20 -19.86 6.66
C THR A 2 1.31 -18.99 6.06
N ASN A 3 2.58 -19.32 6.32
CA ASN A 3 3.70 -18.58 5.74
C ASN A 3 3.84 -18.92 4.25
N ALA A 4 3.63 -17.93 3.37
CA ALA A 4 3.79 -18.09 1.93
C ALA A 4 5.25 -18.16 1.45
N TYR A 5 6.20 -17.86 2.34
CA TYR A 5 7.64 -17.77 2.06
C TYR A 5 8.43 -18.71 2.97
N THR A 6 8.22 -20.03 2.81
CA THR A 6 8.88 -21.07 3.61
C THR A 6 10.38 -21.18 3.36
N ASP A 7 10.84 -20.69 2.21
CA ASP A 7 12.22 -20.61 1.75
C ASP A 7 12.96 -19.37 2.29
N LYS A 8 12.25 -18.39 2.84
CA LYS A 8 12.83 -17.12 3.33
C LYS A 8 12.99 -17.14 4.85
N PRO A 9 14.02 -16.46 5.41
CA PRO A 9 14.23 -16.43 6.85
C PRO A 9 13.14 -15.61 7.56
N PHE A 10 12.87 -15.97 8.82
CA PHE A 10 12.18 -15.07 9.74
C PHE A 10 13.16 -14.00 10.23
N LEU A 11 12.82 -12.73 9.98
CA LEU A 11 13.60 -11.59 10.45
C LEU A 11 12.98 -11.01 11.72
N PRO A 12 13.80 -10.51 12.67
CA PRO A 12 13.27 -9.79 13.81
C PRO A 12 12.56 -8.52 13.33
N TYR A 13 11.47 -8.18 14.00
CA TYR A 13 10.75 -6.94 13.71
C TYR A 13 11.65 -5.73 13.98
N MET A 14 11.72 -4.86 12.98
CA MET A 14 12.36 -3.55 13.06
C MET A 14 11.39 -2.52 12.52
N ARG A 15 11.11 -1.49 13.34
CA ARG A 15 10.41 -0.31 12.83
C ARG A 15 11.37 0.47 11.95
N THR A 16 10.98 0.73 10.71
CA THR A 16 11.75 1.57 9.78
C THR A 16 11.01 2.87 9.51
N SER A 17 11.76 3.91 9.16
CA SER A 17 11.22 5.19 8.75
C SER A 17 11.89 5.71 7.48
N VAL A 18 11.15 6.48 6.68
CA VAL A 18 11.64 7.17 5.50
C VAL A 18 11.00 8.55 5.40
N GLU A 19 11.80 9.54 5.01
CA GLU A 19 11.33 10.91 4.79
C GLU A 19 10.40 10.99 3.58
N MET A 20 9.25 11.63 3.75
CA MET A 20 8.26 11.75 2.66
C MET A 20 8.82 12.48 1.43
N GLY A 21 9.76 13.41 1.60
CA GLY A 21 10.43 14.07 0.49
C GLY A 21 11.21 13.10 -0.41
N ALA A 22 11.84 12.07 0.18
CA ALA A 22 12.53 11.03 -0.57
C ALA A 22 11.55 10.13 -1.34
N VAL A 23 10.42 9.79 -0.72
CA VAL A 23 9.34 9.00 -1.36
C VAL A 23 8.74 9.76 -2.54
N VAL A 24 8.44 11.05 -2.38
CA VAL A 24 7.91 11.91 -3.45
C VAL A 24 8.91 11.99 -4.60
N LYS A 25 10.19 12.28 -4.32
CA LYS A 25 11.24 12.35 -5.35
C LYS A 25 11.37 11.03 -6.10
N TYR A 26 11.28 9.90 -5.40
CA TYR A 26 11.34 8.58 -6.03
C TYR A 26 10.13 8.33 -6.93
N LEU A 27 8.91 8.54 -6.43
CA LEU A 27 7.67 8.43 -7.23
C LEU A 27 7.68 9.33 -8.47
N GLN A 28 8.19 10.56 -8.35
CA GLN A 28 8.35 11.47 -9.49
C GLN A 28 9.23 10.86 -10.59
N GLY A 29 10.31 10.18 -10.23
CA GLY A 29 11.24 9.52 -11.15
C GLY A 29 10.72 8.23 -11.81
N LEU A 30 9.61 7.66 -11.34
CA LEU A 30 9.04 6.45 -11.94
C LEU A 30 8.33 6.75 -13.27
N ALA A 31 8.48 5.86 -14.26
CA ALA A 31 7.80 5.93 -15.54
C ALA A 31 6.41 5.27 -15.49
N VAL A 32 5.51 5.82 -14.66
CA VAL A 32 4.12 5.36 -14.49
C VAL A 32 3.14 6.53 -14.59
N PRO A 33 1.85 6.31 -14.90
CA PRO A 33 0.86 7.38 -15.00
C PRO A 33 0.76 8.22 -13.72
N ALA A 34 0.49 9.52 -13.86
CA ALA A 34 0.38 10.45 -12.73
C ALA A 34 -0.66 9.98 -11.70
N GLU A 35 -1.79 9.44 -12.16
CA GLU A 35 -2.84 8.92 -11.27
C GLU A 35 -2.40 7.72 -10.42
N VAL A 36 -1.54 6.86 -10.96
CA VAL A 36 -0.93 5.75 -10.21
C VAL A 36 0.01 6.31 -9.14
N LYS A 37 0.81 7.35 -9.45
CA LYS A 37 1.69 8.01 -8.47
C LYS A 37 0.89 8.65 -7.34
N ARG A 38 -0.19 9.36 -7.69
CA ARG A 38 -1.10 10.03 -6.73
C ARG A 38 -1.71 9.02 -5.76
N ALA A 39 -2.30 7.95 -6.29
CA ALA A 39 -2.87 6.88 -5.47
C ALA A 39 -1.83 6.19 -4.58
N ALA A 40 -0.68 5.78 -5.14
CA ALA A 40 0.40 5.15 -4.39
C ALA A 40 0.94 6.05 -3.27
N TYR A 41 1.09 7.36 -3.52
CA TYR A 41 1.50 8.33 -2.50
C TYR A 41 0.51 8.39 -1.32
N ILE A 42 -0.79 8.46 -1.59
CA ILE A 42 -1.82 8.55 -0.55
C ILE A 42 -1.87 7.27 0.27
N MET A 43 -1.89 6.12 -0.42
CA MET A 43 -1.88 4.80 0.24
C MET A 43 -0.62 4.64 1.09
N PHE A 44 0.56 4.97 0.56
CA PHE A 44 1.80 4.94 1.32
C PHE A 44 1.67 5.77 2.59
N ARG A 45 1.17 7.01 2.51
CA ARG A 45 1.01 7.89 3.68
C ARG A 45 0.09 7.31 4.74
N ASN A 46 -1.05 6.77 4.34
CA ASN A 46 -2.01 6.17 5.27
C ASN A 46 -1.42 4.94 5.96
N GLU A 47 -0.89 3.99 5.18
CA GLU A 47 -0.41 2.71 5.68
C GLU A 47 0.84 2.85 6.56
N SER A 48 1.69 3.83 6.26
CA SER A 48 2.96 4.03 6.98
C SER A 48 2.92 5.12 8.05
N GLY A 49 1.81 5.85 8.18
CA GLY A 49 1.73 7.03 9.04
C GLY A 49 2.70 8.14 8.62
N ASN A 50 2.72 8.48 7.33
CA ASN A 50 3.66 9.39 6.67
C ASN A 50 5.13 8.92 6.72
N GLY A 51 5.37 7.64 6.42
CA GLY A 51 6.70 7.06 6.34
C GLY A 51 7.33 6.72 7.69
N ARG A 52 6.62 6.84 8.81
CA ARG A 52 7.19 6.71 10.17
C ARG A 52 7.12 5.30 10.77
N SER A 53 6.28 4.42 10.21
CA SER A 53 5.91 3.14 10.83
C SER A 53 6.03 1.94 9.88
N GLY A 54 7.14 1.82 9.15
CA GLY A 54 7.41 0.65 8.31
C GLY A 54 7.74 -0.60 9.12
N VAL A 55 7.39 -1.78 8.59
CA VAL A 55 7.76 -3.11 9.12
C VAL A 55 8.91 -3.65 8.27
N ASN A 56 10.16 -3.48 8.70
CA ASN A 56 11.33 -3.91 7.93
C ASN A 56 11.25 -3.46 6.46
N ASN A 57 11.13 -2.14 6.25
CA ASN A 57 10.92 -1.47 4.96
C ASN A 57 9.59 -1.75 4.25
N ASN A 58 8.68 -2.53 4.83
CA ASN A 58 7.31 -2.66 4.33
C ASN A 58 6.43 -1.53 4.86
N TYR A 59 6.13 -0.58 3.98
CA TYR A 59 5.32 0.61 4.28
C TYR A 59 3.89 0.52 3.76
N ALA A 60 3.55 -0.57 3.06
CA ALA A 60 2.23 -0.82 2.50
C ALA A 60 1.47 -1.94 3.22
N GLY A 61 1.97 -2.40 4.38
CA GLY A 61 1.31 -3.45 5.16
C GLY A 61 1.25 -4.81 4.47
N VAL A 62 2.17 -5.08 3.53
CA VAL A 62 2.13 -6.25 2.65
C VAL A 62 2.27 -7.53 3.46
N GLN A 63 1.26 -8.38 3.40
CA GLN A 63 1.18 -9.60 4.19
C GLN A 63 1.99 -10.73 3.54
N ALA A 64 2.55 -11.60 4.37
CA ALA A 64 3.15 -12.88 4.01
C ALA A 64 2.29 -14.07 4.50
N ASP A 65 1.14 -13.79 5.12
CA ASP A 65 0.15 -14.79 5.45
C ASP A 65 -0.84 -15.01 4.29
N GLY A 66 -0.96 -16.26 3.83
CA GLY A 66 -1.85 -16.63 2.72
C GLY A 66 -1.07 -16.99 1.46
N ALA A 67 -1.37 -16.33 0.34
CA ALA A 67 -0.78 -16.62 -0.95
C ALA A 67 0.56 -15.88 -1.14
N ARG A 68 1.50 -16.53 -1.83
CA ARG A 68 2.77 -15.89 -2.22
C ARG A 68 2.49 -14.81 -3.26
N TRP A 69 3.17 -13.67 -3.15
CA TRP A 69 3.12 -12.64 -4.19
C TRP A 69 3.82 -13.11 -5.47
N PRO A 70 3.56 -12.47 -6.62
CA PRO A 70 4.20 -12.84 -7.88
C PRO A 70 5.73 -12.92 -7.77
N GLU A 71 6.32 -13.94 -8.38
CA GLU A 71 7.75 -14.30 -8.29
C GLU A 71 8.71 -13.13 -8.59
N LYS A 72 8.30 -12.16 -9.42
CA LYS A 72 9.07 -10.94 -9.70
C LYS A 72 9.48 -10.14 -8.45
N TRP A 73 8.79 -10.35 -7.33
CA TRP A 73 9.08 -9.70 -6.04
C TRP A 73 10.02 -10.50 -5.14
N ASP A 74 10.29 -11.77 -5.44
CA ASP A 74 11.01 -12.68 -4.53
C ASP A 74 12.44 -12.21 -4.23
N ASN A 75 13.12 -11.59 -5.19
CA ASN A 75 14.46 -11.04 -4.97
C ASN A 75 14.48 -9.75 -4.14
N ARG A 76 13.33 -9.07 -4.04
CA ARG A 76 13.15 -7.85 -3.25
C ARG A 76 12.66 -8.16 -1.83
N ILE A 77 12.05 -9.33 -1.62
CA ILE A 77 11.63 -9.84 -0.32
C ILE A 77 12.78 -10.61 0.34
N GLN A 78 13.32 -10.05 1.41
CA GLN A 78 14.47 -10.59 2.15
C GLN A 78 14.07 -11.58 3.24
N GLY A 79 12.82 -11.54 3.68
CA GLY A 79 12.37 -12.37 4.79
C GLY A 79 10.91 -12.15 5.15
N VAL A 80 10.50 -12.79 6.24
CA VAL A 80 9.18 -12.68 6.83
C VAL A 80 9.29 -12.15 8.26
N VAL A 81 8.39 -11.25 8.64
CA VAL A 81 8.34 -10.66 9.98
C VAL A 81 7.02 -11.04 10.63
N LYS A 82 7.11 -11.55 11.85
CA LYS A 82 5.95 -11.85 12.68
C LYS A 82 5.64 -10.65 13.58
N LYS A 83 4.47 -10.03 13.43
CA LYS A 83 4.07 -8.85 14.21
C LYS A 83 2.58 -8.93 14.55
N GLY A 84 2.19 -8.41 15.72
CA GLY A 84 0.79 -8.16 16.03
C GLY A 84 0.22 -7.07 15.11
N GLU A 85 -0.94 -7.35 14.52
CA GLU A 85 -1.73 -6.38 13.79
C GLU A 85 -2.26 -5.31 14.75
N ASN A 86 -2.27 -4.06 14.31
CA ASN A 86 -2.84 -2.97 15.09
C ASN A 86 -4.37 -3.14 15.12
N GLY A 87 -5.01 -2.97 16.28
CA GLY A 87 -6.46 -2.99 16.43
C GLY A 87 -7.05 -4.38 16.77
N THR A 88 -6.64 -5.45 16.10
CA THR A 88 -7.15 -6.81 16.38
C THR A 88 -6.30 -7.57 17.40
N GLY A 89 -5.00 -7.23 17.53
CA GLY A 89 -4.05 -7.97 18.36
C GLY A 89 -3.65 -9.33 17.79
N ASN A 90 -4.21 -9.73 16.65
CA ASN A 90 -3.89 -10.99 16.00
C ASN A 90 -2.47 -10.97 15.46
N GLN A 91 -1.75 -12.08 15.57
CA GLN A 91 -0.45 -12.22 14.94
C GLN A 91 -0.62 -12.38 13.42
N ARG A 92 0.10 -11.55 12.67
CA ARG A 92 0.17 -11.60 11.21
C ARG A 92 1.62 -11.78 10.76
N LEU A 93 1.77 -12.28 9.55
CA LEU A 93 3.06 -12.33 8.88
C LEU A 93 3.11 -11.21 7.85
N PHE A 94 4.21 -10.48 7.82
CA PHE A 94 4.47 -9.42 6.87
C PHE A 94 5.73 -9.75 6.08
N VAL A 95 5.78 -9.36 4.81
CA VAL A 95 7.03 -9.42 4.05
C VAL A 95 8.00 -8.35 4.58
N ALA A 96 9.28 -8.67 4.61
CA ALA A 96 10.37 -7.70 4.82
C ALA A 96 11.02 -7.40 3.48
N PHE A 97 11.04 -6.12 3.10
CA PHE A 97 11.67 -5.68 1.86
C PHE A 97 13.14 -5.31 2.08
N GLY A 98 13.96 -5.46 1.03
CA GLY A 98 15.36 -5.06 1.06
C GLY A 98 15.55 -3.55 1.23
N SER A 99 14.63 -2.76 0.67
CA SER A 99 14.66 -1.29 0.74
C SER A 99 13.24 -0.71 0.82
N TRP A 100 13.14 0.58 1.19
CA TRP A 100 11.85 1.27 1.16
C TRP A 100 11.37 1.48 -0.28
N GLN A 101 12.29 1.61 -1.24
CA GLN A 101 11.99 1.68 -2.67
C GLN A 101 11.29 0.42 -3.16
N ASP A 102 11.72 -0.76 -2.72
CA ASP A 102 11.06 -2.03 -3.06
C ASP A 102 9.60 -2.06 -2.59
N SER A 103 9.32 -1.50 -1.42
CA SER A 103 7.94 -1.38 -0.94
C SER A 103 7.13 -0.36 -1.74
N VAL A 104 7.74 0.71 -2.23
CA VAL A 104 7.07 1.71 -3.08
C VAL A 104 6.79 1.12 -4.46
N ASP A 105 7.78 0.46 -5.08
CA ASP A 105 7.63 -0.24 -6.36
C ASP A 105 6.54 -1.30 -6.28
N PHE A 106 6.54 -2.10 -5.21
CA PHE A 106 5.49 -3.07 -4.96
C PHE A 106 4.11 -2.40 -4.89
N LEU A 107 3.98 -1.32 -4.11
CA LEU A 107 2.72 -0.60 -3.97
C LEU A 107 2.24 -0.02 -5.30
N VAL A 108 3.11 0.62 -6.07
CA VAL A 108 2.81 1.19 -7.40
C VAL A 108 2.29 0.11 -8.34
N ASP A 109 2.97 -1.04 -8.41
CA ASP A 109 2.53 -2.18 -9.21
C ASP A 109 1.18 -2.72 -8.75
N ARG A 110 0.93 -2.82 -7.45
CA ARG A 110 -0.37 -3.28 -6.94
C ARG A 110 -1.48 -2.27 -7.22
N VAL A 111 -1.21 -0.97 -7.09
CA VAL A 111 -2.17 0.10 -7.44
C VAL A 111 -2.57 0.01 -8.90
N GLU A 112 -1.58 -0.09 -9.79
CA GLU A 112 -1.82 -0.17 -11.23
C GLU A 112 -2.58 -1.45 -11.60
N GLN A 113 -2.08 -2.61 -11.18
CA GLN A 113 -2.67 -3.90 -11.50
C GLN A 113 -4.07 -4.06 -10.92
N ARG A 114 -4.33 -3.50 -9.72
CA ARG A 114 -5.65 -3.50 -9.10
C ARG A 114 -6.54 -2.37 -9.57
N GLY A 115 -6.13 -1.50 -10.50
CA GLY A 115 -6.96 -0.40 -10.97
C GLY A 115 -7.34 0.61 -9.86
N LEU A 116 -6.57 0.72 -8.78
CA LEU A 116 -6.87 1.56 -7.61
C LEU A 116 -6.38 3.00 -7.79
N TYR A 117 -6.83 3.66 -8.85
CA TYR A 117 -6.48 5.05 -9.18
C TYR A 117 -7.62 5.70 -9.98
N VAL A 118 -7.67 7.04 -10.05
CA VAL A 118 -8.71 7.73 -10.85
C VAL A 118 -8.50 7.42 -12.34
N GLY A 119 -9.56 6.95 -13.00
CA GLY A 119 -9.55 6.37 -14.34
C GLY A 119 -9.38 4.84 -14.38
N GLY A 120 -9.00 4.23 -13.26
CA GLY A 120 -8.89 2.78 -13.10
C GLY A 120 -10.23 2.09 -12.85
N THR A 121 -10.22 0.75 -12.85
CA THR A 121 -11.37 -0.08 -12.50
C THR A 121 -10.91 -1.21 -11.58
N PRO A 122 -11.10 -1.10 -10.26
CA PRO A 122 -10.74 -2.17 -9.34
C PRO A 122 -11.62 -3.39 -9.53
N HIS A 123 -11.00 -4.57 -9.38
CA HIS A 123 -11.57 -5.82 -9.85
C HIS A 123 -11.68 -6.90 -8.76
N LEU A 124 -11.41 -6.57 -7.50
CA LEU A 124 -11.51 -7.54 -6.41
C LEU A 124 -12.86 -7.42 -5.67
N ILE A 125 -13.42 -6.22 -5.53
CA ILE A 125 -14.68 -5.99 -4.80
C ILE A 125 -15.66 -5.07 -5.54
N LEU A 126 -15.23 -3.89 -6.00
CA LEU A 126 -16.13 -2.84 -6.48
C LEU A 126 -16.49 -2.97 -7.96
N HIS A 127 -15.58 -3.44 -8.83
CA HIS A 127 -15.82 -3.65 -10.27
C HIS A 127 -16.42 -2.44 -11.01
N MET A 128 -16.12 -1.22 -10.56
CA MET A 128 -16.59 0.03 -11.17
C MET A 128 -15.41 0.90 -11.60
N ARG A 129 -15.61 1.73 -12.62
CA ARG A 129 -14.64 2.78 -12.95
C ARG A 129 -14.60 3.81 -11.83
N ILE A 130 -13.41 4.26 -11.47
CA ILE A 130 -13.20 5.34 -10.50
C ILE A 130 -13.07 6.63 -11.29
N ASP A 131 -14.03 7.55 -11.16
CA ASP A 131 -14.04 8.80 -11.92
C ASP A 131 -13.56 10.01 -11.11
N ASN A 132 -13.48 9.89 -9.78
CA ASN A 132 -13.05 10.97 -8.90
C ASN A 132 -12.40 10.47 -7.60
N GLU A 133 -11.86 11.41 -6.80
CA GLU A 133 -11.15 11.10 -5.56
C GLU A 133 -12.03 10.52 -4.43
N VAL A 134 -13.33 10.81 -4.45
CA VAL A 134 -14.27 10.25 -3.45
C VAL A 134 -14.44 8.77 -3.72
N GLU A 135 -14.66 8.40 -4.98
CA GLU A 135 -14.72 7.01 -5.40
C GLU A 135 -13.39 6.29 -5.20
N LEU A 136 -12.26 6.97 -5.41
CA LEU A 136 -10.95 6.41 -5.09
C LEU A 136 -10.79 6.13 -3.60
N SER A 137 -11.26 7.02 -2.72
CA SER A 137 -11.28 6.80 -1.28
C SER A 137 -12.12 5.58 -0.92
N ASP A 138 -13.31 5.46 -1.52
CA ASP A 138 -14.21 4.34 -1.28
C ASP A 138 -13.59 3.01 -1.77
N ALA A 139 -12.95 3.03 -2.94
CA ALA A 139 -12.21 1.89 -3.48
C ALA A 139 -11.06 1.50 -2.56
N TYR A 140 -10.19 2.44 -2.16
CA TYR A 140 -9.09 2.18 -1.24
C TYR A 140 -9.57 1.52 0.06
N LEU A 141 -10.59 2.08 0.71
CA LEU A 141 -11.05 1.56 2.00
C LEU A 141 -11.71 0.19 1.86
N LYS A 142 -12.50 -0.05 0.80
CA LYS A 142 -13.16 -1.35 0.59
C LYS A 142 -12.18 -2.42 0.11
N GLU A 143 -11.35 -2.12 -0.88
CA GLU A 143 -10.48 -3.06 -1.59
C GLU A 143 -9.18 -3.36 -0.86
N TRP A 144 -8.60 -2.37 -0.18
CA TRP A 144 -7.28 -2.47 0.44
C TRP A 144 -7.35 -2.59 1.96
N VAL A 145 -8.04 -1.66 2.62
CA VAL A 145 -8.04 -1.58 4.08
C VAL A 145 -8.94 -2.62 4.73
N HIS A 146 -10.18 -2.73 4.27
CA HIS A 146 -11.19 -3.58 4.92
C HIS A 146 -11.47 -4.89 4.20
N GLY A 147 -11.15 -5.01 2.91
CA GLY A 147 -11.48 -6.19 2.10
C GLY A 147 -12.99 -6.50 2.11
N SER A 148 -13.85 -5.48 2.09
CA SER A 148 -15.30 -5.66 2.28
C SER A 148 -16.14 -4.68 1.46
N ALA A 149 -17.00 -5.20 0.58
CA ALA A 149 -17.98 -4.42 -0.17
C ALA A 149 -18.96 -3.65 0.74
N LYS A 150 -19.21 -4.20 1.93
CA LYS A 150 -20.18 -3.68 2.91
C LYS A 150 -19.64 -2.53 3.75
N TYR A 151 -18.32 -2.32 3.74
CA TYR A 151 -17.73 -1.22 4.50
C TYR A 151 -18.21 0.12 3.93
N MET A 152 -18.66 1.03 4.80
CA MET A 152 -19.16 2.35 4.41
C MET A 152 -18.22 3.41 4.96
N PRO A 153 -17.36 4.02 4.11
CA PRO A 153 -16.48 5.10 4.52
C PRO A 153 -17.23 6.26 5.17
N THR A 154 -16.67 6.77 6.27
CA THR A 154 -17.18 7.97 6.93
C THR A 154 -16.78 9.23 6.16
N ASP A 155 -17.51 10.33 6.36
CA ASP A 155 -17.16 11.63 5.77
C ASP A 155 -15.76 12.09 6.19
N LYS A 156 -15.34 11.75 7.42
CA LYS A 156 -14.00 12.06 7.92
C LYS A 156 -12.92 11.35 7.10
N GLU A 157 -13.10 10.06 6.79
CA GLU A 157 -12.15 9.29 6.00
C GLU A 157 -12.06 9.83 4.57
N ARG A 158 -13.21 10.11 3.94
CA ARG A 158 -13.27 10.71 2.60
C ARG A 158 -12.61 12.08 2.57
N ASN A 159 -12.89 12.95 3.54
CA ASN A 159 -12.30 14.29 3.60
C ASN A 159 -10.78 14.25 3.82
N ASN A 160 -10.31 13.34 4.67
CA ASN A 160 -8.88 13.13 4.86
C ASN A 160 -8.22 12.66 3.56
N PHE A 161 -8.83 11.69 2.87
CA PHE A 161 -8.35 11.18 1.58
C PHE A 161 -8.31 12.29 0.52
N ALA A 162 -9.41 13.03 0.35
CA ALA A 162 -9.51 14.13 -0.60
C ALA A 162 -8.46 15.23 -0.35
N SER A 163 -8.17 15.55 0.91
CA SER A 163 -7.11 16.50 1.28
C SER A 163 -5.72 16.02 0.81
N MET A 164 -5.42 14.73 1.01
CA MET A 164 -4.16 14.14 0.52
C MET A 164 -4.13 14.07 -1.00
N TYR A 165 -5.27 13.80 -1.65
CA TYR A 165 -5.37 13.78 -3.10
C TYR A 165 -5.11 15.15 -3.70
N LYS A 166 -5.65 16.23 -3.12
CA LYS A 166 -5.34 17.61 -3.53
C LYS A 166 -3.84 17.90 -3.47
N GLN A 167 -3.18 17.54 -2.37
CA GLN A 167 -1.72 17.70 -2.24
C GLN A 167 -0.98 16.88 -3.32
N SER A 168 -1.43 15.67 -3.60
CA SER A 168 -0.79 14.80 -4.60
C SER A 168 -0.85 15.38 -6.02
N LYS A 169 -1.88 16.15 -6.38
CA LYS A 169 -1.98 16.84 -7.68
C LYS A 169 -0.87 17.87 -7.88
N GLU A 170 -0.43 18.51 -6.81
CA GLU A 170 0.67 19.50 -6.84
C GLU A 170 2.04 18.82 -6.95
N LEU A 171 2.17 17.61 -6.40
CA LEU A 171 3.42 16.84 -6.37
C LEU A 171 3.68 16.03 -7.65
N PHE A 172 2.61 15.56 -8.29
CA PHE A 172 2.67 14.66 -9.45
C PHE A 172 1.78 15.23 -10.56
N LEU A 173 2.39 15.99 -11.47
CA LEU A 173 1.74 16.55 -12.66
C LEU A 173 1.45 15.45 -13.68
#